data_AF-A0AAD6JTK6-F1
#
_entry.id   AF-A0AAD6JTK6-F1
#
_cell.length_a   1.000
_cell.length_b   1.000
_cell.length_c   1.000
_cell.angle_alpha   90.00
_cell.angle_beta   90.00
_cell.angle_gamma   90.00
#
_symmetry.space_group_name_H-M   'P 1'
#
loop_
_entity.id
_entity.type
_entity.pdbx_description
1 polymer ?
#
loop_
_entity_poly.entity_id
_entity_poly.type
_entity_poly.pdbx_seq_one_letter_code
_entity_poly.pdbx_strand_id
1 'polypeptide(L)'
;MRLVMEDSVSPSQVWGTLIGYASCGLIGDFSVEIPIFCRSMLYAGCGFGAISEVFLEAMSKCAISSAPTVDNESPDLPHLYINMLEPILRDLVCGSHEHQNFYHLLSSLSKLEGQKEDLQRVRHAVWERMAQFSNNLELPSHVRVYVLEIMQFITGRNIKGFRTELESNLLSWEGWEGLFSTSDNSETSANQGLPDHIDASSRFTIHNLIYDALIGILEEWEGFFVTSKDEVDTTEAIEATEAENCWSNDGWDEGWESFQEEEAPEKEKTENSNHVHPLHVCWMEIFKKLVGLSQFKDVSRLIDRSLSKSNGILLDEDDARSLSQALHEKDSFMALKMVLLLPYEAIQLQCLDVVEDKLKQGGILDSAGRDHELLMLVLSSGVISSIIAKPSYSTTFSYLCYLVGNFSRQSQEAQSSKIMNKATNERVNTEKDVLLLFRRIMFPCFISELVKGDQQILAGFLITKFMHTNPSLSLINITEASLRRYLERQLHALQQADFSAEEIISCKTYKNTVSRLNIKLQDLIQSALPLISSNVPSLPGDAYAVNNALSPEGSGDDYETSLKILVL
;
A
#
# COMPACT_ATOMS: atom_id res chain seq x y z
N MET A 1 -0.73 12.98 17.47
CA MET A 1 -0.99 14.35 16.99
C MET A 1 -0.67 15.41 18.01
N ARG A 2 -1.31 15.43 19.19
CA ARG A 2 -1.04 16.45 20.23
C ARG A 2 0.46 16.70 20.46
N LEU A 3 1.22 15.63 20.72
CA LEU A 3 2.68 15.70 20.96
C LEU A 3 3.49 16.35 19.82
N VAL A 4 2.97 16.35 18.60
CA VAL A 4 3.65 16.93 17.43
C VAL A 4 3.26 18.39 17.26
N MET A 5 1.98 18.71 17.52
CA MET A 5 1.50 20.10 17.55
C MET A 5 2.12 20.91 18.69
N GLU A 6 2.49 20.25 19.79
CA GLU A 6 3.16 20.85 20.94
C GLU A 6 4.70 20.83 20.81
N ASP A 7 5.23 20.50 19.63
CA ASP A 7 6.67 20.37 19.34
C ASP A 7 7.44 19.43 20.29
N SER A 8 6.72 18.55 21.02
CA SER A 8 7.31 17.56 21.94
C SER A 8 7.95 16.40 21.18
N VAL A 9 7.47 16.10 19.98
CA VAL A 9 8.02 15.10 19.08
C VAL A 9 8.08 15.68 17.67
N SER A 10 9.27 15.68 17.07
CA SER A 10 9.48 16.09 15.68
C SER A 10 8.80 15.14 14.69
N PRO A 11 8.42 15.61 13.49
CA PRO A 11 7.90 14.73 12.44
C PRO A 11 8.82 13.54 12.14
N SER A 12 10.14 13.75 12.08
CA SER A 12 11.13 12.67 11.87
C SER A 12 11.11 11.60 12.96
N GLN A 13 10.91 11.99 14.22
CA GLN A 13 10.81 11.06 15.34
C GLN A 13 9.49 10.26 15.28
N VAL A 14 8.39 10.89 14.88
CA VAL A 14 7.14 10.15 14.62
C VAL A 14 7.35 9.14 13.49
N TRP A 15 8.06 9.51 12.43
CA TRP A 15 8.35 8.58 11.33
C TRP A 15 9.18 7.40 11.74
N GLY A 16 10.28 7.63 12.45
CA GLY A 16 11.08 6.55 13.02
C GLY A 16 10.25 5.64 13.92
N THR A 17 9.31 6.22 14.68
CA THR A 17 8.43 5.47 15.57
C THR A 17 7.49 4.55 14.78
N LEU A 18 6.80 5.08 13.77
CA LEU A 18 5.82 4.32 13.00
C LEU A 18 6.49 3.22 12.18
N ILE A 19 7.64 3.49 11.57
CA ILE A 19 8.42 2.49 10.83
C ILE A 19 8.89 1.39 11.79
N GLY A 20 9.53 1.76 12.90
CA GLY A 20 10.00 0.79 13.89
C GLY A 20 8.86 -0.05 14.48
N TYR A 21 7.70 0.56 14.70
CA TYR A 21 6.52 -0.12 15.19
C TYR A 21 5.92 -1.07 14.14
N ALA A 22 5.83 -0.67 12.88
CA ALA A 22 5.34 -1.54 11.80
C ALA A 22 6.25 -2.77 11.61
N SER A 23 7.57 -2.59 11.69
CA SER A 23 8.53 -3.68 11.53
C SER A 23 8.51 -4.65 12.73
N CYS A 24 8.50 -4.14 13.96
CA CYS A 24 8.66 -4.98 15.17
C CYS A 24 7.36 -5.32 15.91
N GLY A 25 6.27 -4.59 15.68
CA GLY A 25 4.98 -4.76 16.37
C GLY A 25 3.99 -5.63 15.62
N LEU A 26 2.74 -5.56 16.08
CA LEU A 26 1.57 -6.27 15.54
C LEU A 26 1.65 -7.80 15.74
N ILE A 27 2.20 -8.24 16.87
CA ILE A 27 2.45 -9.64 17.22
C ILE A 27 1.58 -10.07 18.42
N GLY A 28 1.12 -9.14 19.26
CA GLY A 28 0.48 -9.43 20.54
C GLY A 28 -0.76 -8.59 20.87
N ASP A 29 -1.17 -8.64 22.14
CA ASP A 29 -2.21 -7.79 22.70
C ASP A 29 -1.65 -6.41 23.10
N PHE A 30 -2.50 -5.52 23.59
CA PHE A 30 -2.07 -4.17 24.01
C PHE A 30 -0.95 -4.17 25.06
N SER A 31 -0.88 -5.19 25.93
CA SER A 31 0.17 -5.28 26.94
C SER A 31 1.56 -5.51 26.34
N VAL A 32 1.61 -6.13 25.15
CA VAL A 32 2.84 -6.35 24.37
C VAL A 32 3.08 -5.19 23.39
N GLU A 33 2.02 -4.67 22.76
CA GLU A 33 2.13 -3.66 21.71
C GLU A 33 2.52 -2.27 22.26
N ILE A 34 2.04 -1.89 23.45
CA ILE A 34 2.37 -0.60 24.07
C ILE A 34 3.88 -0.49 24.33
N PRO A 35 4.54 -1.47 25.00
CA PRO A 35 6.00 -1.44 25.14
C PRO A 35 6.76 -1.44 23.81
N ILE A 36 6.28 -2.14 22.78
CA ILE A 36 6.91 -2.14 21.45
C ILE A 36 6.82 -0.75 20.81
N PHE A 37 5.67 -0.09 20.92
CA PHE A 37 5.47 1.26 20.42
C PHE A 37 6.39 2.26 21.14
N CYS A 38 6.43 2.21 22.49
CA CYS A 38 7.33 3.05 23.29
C CYS A 38 8.81 2.79 22.97
N ARG A 39 9.20 1.53 22.72
CA ARG A 39 10.55 1.20 22.26
C ARG A 39 10.86 1.79 20.89
N SER A 40 9.89 1.78 19.98
CA SER A 40 10.02 2.38 18.66
C SER A 40 10.17 3.91 18.76
N MET A 41 9.43 4.55 19.68
CA MET A 41 9.63 5.97 20.02
C MET A 41 11.04 6.24 20.52
N LEU A 42 11.54 5.39 21.42
CA LEU A 42 12.87 5.51 21.97
C LEU A 42 13.94 5.38 20.87
N TYR A 43 13.83 4.38 19.99
CA TYR A 43 14.78 4.21 18.87
C TYR A 43 14.70 5.33 17.82
N ALA A 44 13.54 5.96 17.68
CA ALA A 44 13.39 7.16 16.86
C ALA A 44 14.00 8.42 17.50
N GLY A 45 14.44 8.33 18.77
CA GLY A 45 15.07 9.41 19.51
C GLY A 45 14.10 10.31 20.28
N CYS A 46 12.87 9.88 20.56
CA CYS A 46 11.92 10.64 21.37
C CYS A 46 12.43 10.87 22.81
N GLY A 47 12.08 12.01 23.40
CA GLY A 47 12.38 12.34 24.79
C GLY A 47 11.53 11.59 25.81
N PHE A 48 11.98 11.54 27.07
CA PHE A 48 11.26 10.86 28.16
C PHE A 48 9.84 11.39 28.34
N GLY A 49 9.63 12.71 28.23
CA GLY A 49 8.32 13.33 28.40
C GLY A 49 7.27 12.71 27.47
N ALA A 50 7.55 12.70 26.17
CA ALA A 50 6.67 12.11 25.17
C ALA A 50 6.45 10.60 25.36
N ILE A 51 7.51 9.84 25.66
CA ILE A 51 7.42 8.38 25.86
C ILE A 51 6.57 8.05 27.09
N SER A 52 6.80 8.75 28.21
CA SER A 52 6.07 8.54 29.46
C SER A 52 4.58 8.90 29.33
N GLU A 53 4.27 9.99 28.63
CA GLU A 53 2.90 10.41 28.38
C GLU A 53 2.12 9.37 27.56
N VAL A 54 2.70 8.89 26.44
CA VAL A 54 2.07 7.86 25.61
C VAL A 54 1.86 6.58 26.40
N PHE A 55 2.87 6.15 27.16
CA PHE A 55 2.80 4.93 27.95
C PHE A 55 1.69 5.02 29.01
N LEU A 56 1.67 6.07 29.82
CA LEU A 56 0.69 6.25 30.89
C LEU A 56 -0.74 6.39 30.34
N GLU A 57 -0.92 7.16 29.26
CA GLU A 57 -2.22 7.32 28.60
C GLU A 57 -2.73 6.00 28.01
N ALA A 58 -1.85 5.22 27.37
CA ALA A 58 -2.21 3.92 26.79
C ALA A 58 -2.55 2.89 27.88
N MET A 59 -1.78 2.85 28.96
CA MET A 59 -2.02 1.96 30.10
C MET A 59 -3.31 2.33 30.84
N SER A 60 -3.60 3.62 31.00
CA SER A 60 -4.87 4.11 31.57
C SER A 60 -6.08 3.62 30.78
N LYS A 61 -6.02 3.71 29.43
CA LYS A 61 -7.08 3.23 28.55
C LYS A 61 -7.25 1.71 28.58
N CYS A 62 -6.15 0.96 28.70
CA CYS A 62 -6.21 -0.50 28.80
C CYS A 62 -6.80 -0.96 30.13
N ALA A 63 -6.45 -0.30 31.24
CA ALA A 63 -6.98 -0.61 32.58
C ALA A 63 -8.50 -0.47 32.68
N ILE A 64 -9.11 0.41 31.87
CA ILE A 64 -10.58 0.60 31.81
C ILE A 64 -11.28 -0.55 31.08
N SER A 65 -10.57 -1.27 30.19
CA SER A 65 -11.13 -2.34 29.35
C SER A 65 -11.08 -3.74 29.99
N SER A 66 -10.26 -3.93 31.01
CA SER A 66 -10.09 -5.18 31.75
C SER A 66 -10.73 -5.09 33.15
N ALA A 67 -11.53 -6.08 33.53
CA ALA A 67 -12.09 -6.15 34.90
C ALA A 67 -10.97 -6.14 35.95
N PRO A 68 -11.18 -5.51 37.13
CA PRO A 68 -10.12 -5.32 38.11
C PRO A 68 -9.72 -6.68 38.68
N THR A 69 -8.58 -7.20 38.26
CA THR A 69 -7.89 -8.28 38.96
C THR A 69 -6.98 -7.65 40.01
N VAL A 70 -6.84 -8.36 41.13
CA VAL A 70 -6.43 -7.82 42.44
C VAL A 70 -4.93 -7.49 42.53
N ASP A 71 -4.15 -7.72 41.48
CA ASP A 71 -2.69 -7.54 41.47
C ASP A 71 -2.23 -6.50 40.43
N ASN A 72 -2.92 -5.36 40.34
CA ASN A 72 -2.43 -4.24 39.53
C ASN A 72 -1.30 -3.52 40.27
N GLU A 73 -0.09 -4.07 40.16
CA GLU A 73 1.12 -3.24 40.25
C GLU A 73 0.95 -2.07 39.28
N SER A 74 1.18 -0.85 39.76
CA SER A 74 1.09 0.35 38.94
C SER A 74 1.89 0.20 37.64
N PRO A 75 1.45 0.78 36.50
CA PRO A 75 2.25 0.79 35.28
C PRO A 75 3.62 1.40 35.57
N ASP A 76 4.65 0.57 35.60
CA ASP A 76 5.97 0.97 36.09
C ASP A 76 6.88 1.40 34.93
N LEU A 77 7.03 2.71 34.77
CA LEU A 77 7.96 3.33 33.83
C LEU A 77 9.41 2.81 33.97
N PRO A 78 9.95 2.61 35.20
CA PRO A 78 11.23 1.93 35.40
C PRO A 78 11.27 0.56 34.71
N HIS A 79 10.28 -0.30 34.92
CA HIS A 79 10.23 -1.60 34.26
C HIS A 79 10.21 -1.49 32.72
N LEU A 80 9.45 -0.56 32.15
CA LEU A 80 9.45 -0.29 30.70
C LEU A 80 10.87 0.04 30.20
N TYR A 81 11.58 0.97 30.86
CA TYR A 81 12.93 1.38 30.44
C TYR A 81 13.98 0.28 30.63
N ILE A 82 13.86 -0.56 31.67
CA ILE A 82 14.71 -1.74 31.83
C ILE A 82 14.45 -2.75 30.71
N ASN A 83 13.20 -2.99 30.35
CA ASN A 83 12.85 -3.89 29.24
C ASN A 83 13.36 -3.37 27.88
N MET A 84 13.45 -2.05 27.69
CA MET A 84 14.06 -1.45 26.50
C MET A 84 15.60 -1.51 26.54
N LEU A 85 16.21 -1.42 27.73
CA LEU A 85 17.66 -1.47 27.94
C LEU A 85 18.25 -2.87 27.77
N GLU A 86 17.55 -3.92 28.20
CA GLU A 86 18.09 -5.28 28.24
C GLU A 86 18.51 -5.83 26.84
N PRO A 87 17.72 -5.67 25.77
CA PRO A 87 18.15 -6.05 24.42
C PRO A 87 19.38 -5.26 23.96
N ILE A 88 19.43 -3.96 24.23
CA ILE A 88 20.57 -3.10 23.87
C ILE A 88 21.84 -3.61 24.54
N LEU A 89 21.78 -3.92 25.85
CA LEU A 89 22.93 -4.45 26.59
C LEU A 89 23.37 -5.82 26.05
N ARG A 90 22.43 -6.67 25.62
CA ARG A 90 22.76 -7.96 24.99
C ARG A 90 23.47 -7.76 23.64
N ASP A 91 23.01 -6.83 22.82
CA ASP A 91 23.61 -6.55 21.51
C ASP A 91 25.04 -6.02 21.62
N LEU A 92 25.33 -5.25 22.68
CA LEU A 92 26.70 -4.82 23.02
C LEU A 92 27.64 -6.01 23.29
N VAL A 93 27.15 -7.07 23.95
CA VAL A 93 27.94 -8.28 24.22
C VAL A 93 28.20 -9.07 22.94
N CYS A 94 27.22 -9.12 22.04
CA CYS A 94 27.32 -9.80 20.75
C CYS A 94 28.26 -9.08 19.76
N GLY A 95 28.77 -7.90 20.10
CA GLY A 95 29.68 -7.13 19.25
C GLY A 95 28.98 -6.39 18.11
N SER A 96 27.67 -6.11 18.25
CA SER A 96 26.98 -5.20 17.33
C SER A 96 27.62 -3.82 17.42
N HIS A 97 28.01 -3.25 16.28
CA HIS A 97 28.58 -1.90 16.21
C HIS A 97 27.51 -0.79 16.29
N GLU A 98 26.22 -1.15 16.42
CA GLU A 98 25.10 -0.21 16.49
C GLU A 98 24.87 0.30 17.92
N HIS A 99 25.73 1.20 18.39
CA HIS A 99 25.57 1.87 19.70
C HIS A 99 24.43 2.90 19.74
N GLN A 100 23.82 3.18 18.58
CA GLN A 100 22.85 4.25 18.39
C GLN A 100 21.62 4.11 19.30
N ASN A 101 21.10 2.89 19.46
CA ASN A 101 19.95 2.64 20.34
C ASN A 101 20.29 2.91 21.82
N PHE A 102 21.53 2.65 22.22
CA PHE A 102 21.98 2.95 23.58
C PHE A 102 22.08 4.46 23.81
N TYR A 103 22.59 5.19 22.83
CA TYR A 103 22.65 6.64 22.86
C TYR A 103 21.25 7.26 22.89
N HIS A 104 20.31 6.77 22.09
CA HIS A 104 18.92 7.22 22.11
C HIS A 104 18.26 6.97 23.48
N LEU A 105 18.48 5.82 24.11
CA LEU A 105 17.95 5.54 25.46
C LEU A 105 18.47 6.53 26.50
N LEU A 106 19.76 6.81 26.48
CA LEU A 106 20.38 7.70 27.47
C LEU A 106 20.08 9.17 27.18
N SER A 107 19.98 9.54 25.91
CA SER A 107 19.58 10.87 25.45
C SER A 107 18.14 11.18 25.80
N SER A 108 17.21 10.21 25.71
CA SER A 108 15.81 10.42 26.09
C SER A 108 15.68 10.79 27.57
N LEU A 109 16.60 10.29 28.41
CA LEU A 109 16.68 10.57 29.84
C LEU A 109 17.51 11.81 30.20
N SER A 110 18.10 12.51 29.22
CA SER A 110 19.09 13.58 29.51
C SER A 110 18.47 14.89 30.01
N LYS A 111 17.36 15.32 29.41
CA LYS A 111 16.65 16.56 29.74
C LYS A 111 15.65 16.35 30.87
N LEU A 112 15.31 17.44 31.59
CA LEU A 112 14.25 17.45 32.61
C LEU A 112 12.85 17.56 31.98
N GLU A 113 12.47 16.55 31.17
CA GLU A 113 11.16 16.46 30.52
C GLU A 113 10.24 15.49 31.29
N GLY A 114 8.92 15.72 31.30
CA GLY A 114 7.94 14.86 31.99
C GLY A 114 7.86 15.06 33.51
N GLN A 115 7.25 14.10 34.21
CA GLN A 115 7.14 14.13 35.67
C GLN A 115 8.51 13.85 36.32
N LYS A 116 8.95 14.75 37.21
CA LYS A 116 10.30 14.74 37.77
C LYS A 116 10.57 13.49 38.60
N GLU A 117 9.61 13.07 39.41
CA GLU A 117 9.70 11.89 40.28
C GLU A 117 9.85 10.61 39.45
N ASP A 118 9.07 10.50 38.36
CA ASP A 118 9.12 9.36 37.45
C ASP A 118 10.44 9.30 36.70
N LEU A 119 10.90 10.45 36.17
CA LEU A 119 12.19 10.56 35.52
C LEU A 119 13.33 10.15 36.46
N GLN A 120 13.28 10.58 37.72
CA GLN A 120 14.28 10.18 38.72
C GLN A 120 14.23 8.68 38.98
N ARG A 121 13.05 8.07 39.18
CA ARG A 121 12.92 6.62 39.37
C ARG A 121 13.50 5.83 38.20
N VAL A 122 13.21 6.26 36.96
CA VAL A 122 13.73 5.63 35.75
C VAL A 122 15.24 5.79 35.63
N ARG A 123 15.78 7.01 35.84
CA ARG A 123 17.23 7.26 35.83
C ARG A 123 17.96 6.38 36.84
N HIS A 124 17.42 6.21 38.06
CA HIS A 124 18.01 5.33 39.07
C HIS A 124 18.01 3.86 38.62
N ALA A 125 16.89 3.35 38.13
CA ALA A 125 16.79 1.96 37.67
C ALA A 125 17.76 1.67 36.51
N VAL A 126 17.79 2.54 35.50
CA VAL A 126 18.70 2.42 34.35
C VAL A 126 20.17 2.47 34.80
N TRP A 127 20.51 3.42 35.68
CA TRP A 127 21.86 3.55 36.23
C TRP A 127 22.27 2.29 37.00
N GLU A 128 21.41 1.79 37.88
CA GLU A 128 21.68 0.59 38.67
C GLU A 128 21.88 -0.63 37.77
N ARG A 129 21.02 -0.81 36.77
CA ARG A 129 21.15 -1.92 35.81
C ARG A 129 22.46 -1.85 35.01
N MET A 130 22.89 -0.65 34.59
CA MET A 130 24.20 -0.43 33.94
C MET A 130 25.38 -0.70 34.89
N ALA A 131 25.25 -0.32 36.17
CA ALA A 131 26.25 -0.62 37.20
C ALA A 131 26.37 -2.15 37.41
N GLN A 132 25.25 -2.86 37.51
CA GLN A 132 25.23 -4.32 37.61
C GLN A 132 25.85 -4.98 36.37
N PHE A 133 25.53 -4.48 35.17
CA PHE A 133 26.09 -4.96 33.92
C PHE A 133 27.61 -4.79 33.85
N SER A 134 28.12 -3.60 34.16
CA SER A 134 29.57 -3.32 34.13
C SER A 134 30.37 -4.08 35.20
N ASN A 135 29.73 -4.42 36.32
CA ASN A 135 30.32 -5.23 37.38
C ASN A 135 30.27 -6.75 37.11
N ASN A 136 29.53 -7.21 36.09
CA ASN A 136 29.43 -8.64 35.78
C ASN A 136 30.74 -9.19 35.19
N LEU A 137 31.53 -9.91 35.99
CA LEU A 137 32.84 -10.43 35.58
C LEU A 137 32.80 -11.45 34.43
N GLU A 138 31.63 -12.02 34.12
CA GLU A 138 31.45 -12.96 33.00
C GLU A 138 31.48 -12.27 31.63
N LEU A 139 31.27 -10.95 31.57
CA LEU A 139 31.23 -10.19 30.33
C LEU A 139 32.63 -9.75 29.86
N PRO A 140 32.83 -9.60 28.53
CA PRO A 140 34.09 -9.11 27.98
C PRO A 140 34.52 -7.77 28.60
N SER A 141 35.80 -7.64 28.94
CA SER A 141 36.33 -6.45 29.63
C SER A 141 36.11 -5.15 28.84
N HIS A 142 36.23 -5.19 27.52
CA HIS A 142 36.03 -4.02 26.67
C HIS A 142 34.59 -3.48 26.72
N VAL A 143 33.58 -4.36 26.77
CA VAL A 143 32.17 -3.97 26.88
C VAL A 143 31.87 -3.36 28.26
N ARG A 144 32.43 -3.95 29.32
CA ARG A 144 32.27 -3.43 30.69
C ARG A 144 32.90 -2.05 30.87
N VAL A 145 34.12 -1.87 30.38
CA VAL A 145 34.82 -0.58 30.40
C VAL A 145 34.06 0.47 29.60
N TYR A 146 33.52 0.09 28.43
CA TYR A 146 32.71 0.98 27.61
C TYR A 146 31.46 1.50 28.34
N VAL A 147 30.71 0.62 29.01
CA VAL A 147 29.55 1.05 29.83
C VAL A 147 29.96 1.93 31.00
N LEU A 148 31.11 1.66 31.64
CA LEU A 148 31.64 2.54 32.70
C LEU A 148 32.05 3.91 32.18
N GLU A 149 32.66 4.00 31.00
CA GLU A 149 32.99 5.27 30.34
C GLU A 149 31.73 6.10 30.08
N ILE A 150 30.65 5.46 29.60
CA ILE A 150 29.34 6.10 29.40
C ILE A 150 28.75 6.58 30.73
N MET A 151 28.75 5.73 31.77
CA MET A 151 28.25 6.11 33.10
C MET A 151 29.01 7.32 33.67
N GLN A 152 30.32 7.39 33.45
CA GLN A 152 31.10 8.57 33.85
C GLN A 152 30.69 9.81 33.05
N PHE A 153 30.51 9.68 31.74
CA PHE A 153 30.12 10.78 30.87
C PHE A 153 28.75 11.37 31.25
N ILE A 154 27.73 10.54 31.47
CA ILE A 154 26.38 11.04 31.80
C ILE A 154 26.31 11.79 33.14
N THR A 155 27.27 11.59 34.04
CA THR A 155 27.37 12.37 35.30
C THR A 155 27.90 13.79 35.13
N GLY A 156 28.26 14.21 33.91
CA GLY A 156 28.77 15.56 33.64
C GLY A 156 30.15 15.84 34.23
N ARG A 157 30.85 14.80 34.73
CA ARG A 157 32.23 14.93 35.22
C ARG A 157 33.16 15.05 34.02
N ASN A 158 33.70 16.25 33.83
CA ASN A 158 34.55 16.60 32.69
C ASN A 158 35.95 15.95 32.83
N ILE A 159 36.04 14.66 32.51
CA ILE A 159 37.32 13.93 32.42
C ILE A 159 37.80 14.10 30.98
N LYS A 160 38.95 14.75 30.79
CA LYS A 160 39.58 14.86 29.47
C LYS A 160 39.90 13.45 28.93
N GLY A 161 39.49 13.15 27.70
CA GLY A 161 39.89 11.93 26.98
C GLY A 161 38.77 10.95 26.63
N PHE A 162 37.51 11.38 26.59
CA PHE A 162 36.44 10.54 26.05
C PHE A 162 36.63 10.30 24.55
N ARG A 163 36.04 9.20 24.06
CA ARG A 163 35.99 8.92 22.63
C ARG A 163 35.18 10.01 21.93
N THR A 164 35.64 10.47 20.77
CA THR A 164 34.96 11.51 19.97
C THR A 164 33.52 11.12 19.60
N GLU A 165 33.24 9.83 19.45
CA GLU A 165 31.89 9.27 19.22
C GLU A 165 30.93 9.52 20.39
N LEU A 166 31.44 9.54 21.63
CA LEU A 166 30.64 9.78 22.83
C LEU A 166 30.27 11.26 22.93
N GLU A 167 31.23 12.13 22.65
CA GLU A 167 31.06 13.59 22.68
C GLU A 167 30.09 14.09 21.60
N SER A 168 29.98 13.39 20.47
CA SER A 168 29.07 13.78 19.38
C SER A 168 27.63 13.29 19.55
N ASN A 169 27.38 12.23 20.33
CA ASN A 169 26.09 11.53 20.35
C ASN A 169 25.37 11.53 21.71
N LEU A 170 26.06 11.87 22.81
CA LEU A 170 25.50 11.81 24.15
C LEU A 170 25.50 13.16 24.86
N LEU A 171 24.47 13.37 25.68
CA LEU A 171 24.34 14.51 26.57
C LEU A 171 24.44 14.04 28.02
N SER A 172 25.04 14.87 28.89
CA SER A 172 25.00 14.66 30.33
C SER A 172 23.58 14.77 30.86
N TRP A 173 23.25 14.02 31.91
CA TRP A 173 21.94 14.11 32.55
C TRP A 173 21.82 15.40 33.35
N GLU A 174 20.93 16.29 32.91
CA GLU A 174 20.68 17.57 33.56
C GLU A 174 20.15 17.35 34.98
N GLY A 175 20.74 18.03 35.96
CA GLY A 175 20.36 17.93 37.36
C GLY A 175 20.63 16.55 38.00
N TRP A 176 21.46 15.71 37.38
CA TRP A 176 21.87 14.43 37.95
C TRP A 176 23.03 14.62 38.94
N GLU A 177 22.69 14.88 40.19
CA GLU A 177 23.63 14.82 41.31
C GLU A 177 23.71 13.37 41.78
N GLY A 178 24.46 12.53 41.06
CA GLY A 178 24.57 11.09 41.33
C GLY A 178 24.59 10.78 42.82
N LEU A 179 23.48 10.24 43.33
CA LEU A 179 23.30 9.93 44.74
C LEU A 179 24.21 8.76 45.09
N PHE A 180 25.38 9.06 45.64
CA PHE A 180 26.17 8.10 46.40
C PHE A 180 25.49 7.89 47.75
N SER A 181 24.51 7.00 47.81
CA SER A 181 24.07 6.42 49.07
C SER A 181 24.41 4.93 49.08
N THR A 182 25.47 4.63 49.83
CA THR A 182 25.86 3.33 50.36
C THR A 182 24.67 2.55 50.93
N SER A 183 24.56 1.29 50.50
CA SER A 183 23.95 0.10 51.14
C SER A 183 22.69 0.27 52.00
N ASP A 184 21.65 -0.48 51.66
CA ASP A 184 21.09 -1.45 52.61
C ASP A 184 20.46 -2.66 51.89
N ASN A 185 20.54 -3.80 52.56
CA ASN A 185 20.41 -5.16 52.01
C ASN A 185 18.96 -5.69 51.92
N SER A 186 18.80 -6.69 51.03
CA SER A 186 17.90 -7.87 51.09
C SER A 186 16.38 -7.65 50.87
N GLU A 187 15.60 -8.53 50.22
CA GLU A 187 15.58 -10.01 50.20
C GLU A 187 15.10 -10.63 48.85
N THR A 188 15.18 -11.97 48.76
CA THR A 188 15.05 -12.81 47.54
C THR A 188 13.83 -13.73 47.59
N SER A 189 13.30 -14.09 46.40
CA SER A 189 12.39 -15.21 46.05
C SER A 189 10.88 -15.02 46.33
N ALA A 190 9.92 -15.49 45.52
CA ALA A 190 9.91 -16.68 44.67
C ALA A 190 8.85 -16.66 43.53
N ASN A 191 9.15 -17.47 42.51
CA ASN A 191 8.29 -18.23 41.59
C ASN A 191 7.50 -17.53 40.46
N GLN A 192 7.98 -17.86 39.25
CA GLN A 192 7.29 -17.84 37.97
C GLN A 192 6.00 -18.66 38.00
N GLY A 193 4.90 -18.02 37.59
CA GLY A 193 3.70 -18.67 37.07
C GLY A 193 3.50 -18.25 35.62
N LEU A 194 3.65 -19.19 34.70
CA LEU A 194 3.29 -19.07 33.28
C LEU A 194 1.76 -18.95 33.16
N PRO A 195 1.20 -17.98 32.41
CA PRO A 195 -0.15 -18.11 31.90
C PRO A 195 -0.08 -18.55 30.44
N ASP A 196 -0.40 -19.82 30.22
CA ASP A 196 -0.73 -20.31 28.88
C ASP A 196 -2.25 -20.19 28.66
N HIS A 197 -2.58 -19.96 27.39
CA HIS A 197 -3.90 -19.97 26.76
C HIS A 197 -4.83 -18.76 26.97
N ILE A 198 -4.66 -17.77 26.10
CA ILE A 198 -5.79 -16.99 25.58
C ILE A 198 -5.92 -17.19 24.06
N ASP A 199 -7.16 -17.55 23.73
CA ASP A 199 -7.78 -17.97 22.49
C ASP A 199 -7.30 -17.24 21.23
N ALA A 200 -7.01 -17.98 20.16
CA ALA A 200 -6.53 -17.42 18.89
C ALA A 200 -7.54 -16.44 18.27
N SER A 201 -8.83 -16.54 18.62
CA SER A 201 -9.90 -15.70 18.07
C SER A 201 -9.91 -14.26 18.59
N SER A 202 -9.37 -13.96 19.78
CA SER A 202 -9.31 -12.58 20.30
C SER A 202 -8.11 -11.80 19.75
N ARG A 203 -7.01 -12.49 19.41
CA ARG A 203 -5.79 -11.89 18.84
C ARG A 203 -6.03 -11.29 17.45
N PHE A 204 -6.80 -11.97 16.60
CA PHE A 204 -7.12 -11.46 15.25
C PHE A 204 -7.93 -10.17 15.28
N THR A 205 -8.85 -10.00 16.24
CA THR A 205 -9.69 -8.81 16.35
C THR A 205 -8.90 -7.59 16.83
N ILE A 206 -7.99 -7.78 17.80
CA ILE A 206 -7.13 -6.71 18.31
C ILE A 206 -6.11 -6.28 17.24
N HIS A 207 -5.52 -7.25 16.54
CA HIS A 207 -4.58 -6.99 15.47
C HIS A 207 -5.19 -6.10 14.36
N ASN A 208 -6.39 -6.43 13.89
CA ASN A 208 -7.07 -5.62 12.88
C ASN A 208 -7.40 -4.21 13.38
N LEU A 209 -7.76 -4.04 14.66
CA LEU A 209 -8.04 -2.73 15.24
C LEU A 209 -6.79 -1.83 15.29
N ILE A 210 -5.64 -2.39 15.64
CA ILE A 210 -4.37 -1.65 15.67
C ILE A 210 -3.93 -1.28 14.26
N TYR A 211 -4.13 -2.18 13.28
CA TYR A 211 -3.90 -1.88 11.87
C TYR A 211 -4.78 -0.75 11.36
N ASP A 212 -6.08 -0.80 11.64
CA ASP A 212 -7.02 0.25 11.22
C ASP A 212 -6.66 1.60 11.87
N ALA A 213 -6.17 1.59 13.12
CA ALA A 213 -5.64 2.79 13.77
C ALA A 213 -4.36 3.31 13.12
N LEU A 214 -3.41 2.43 12.77
CA LEU A 214 -2.17 2.80 12.07
C LEU A 214 -2.46 3.41 10.69
N ILE A 215 -3.37 2.78 9.93
CA ILE A 215 -3.85 3.28 8.64
C ILE A 215 -4.52 4.64 8.83
N GLY A 216 -5.41 4.78 9.83
CA GLY A 216 -6.07 6.05 10.13
C GLY A 216 -5.07 7.16 10.46
N ILE A 217 -4.01 6.86 11.23
CA ILE A 217 -2.93 7.81 11.52
C ILE A 217 -2.21 8.19 10.22
N LEU A 218 -1.81 7.23 9.38
CA LEU A 218 -1.15 7.55 8.12
C LEU A 218 -2.04 8.40 7.20
N GLU A 219 -3.32 8.06 7.08
CA GLU A 219 -4.28 8.81 6.28
C GLU A 219 -4.50 10.25 6.79
N GLU A 220 -4.49 10.45 8.11
CA GLU A 220 -4.63 11.78 8.72
C GLU A 220 -3.38 12.64 8.49
N TRP A 221 -2.21 12.02 8.58
CA TRP A 221 -0.93 12.68 8.38
C TRP A 221 -0.59 12.96 6.92
N GLU A 222 -1.12 12.18 5.98
CA GLU A 222 -1.08 12.50 4.55
C GLU A 222 -1.61 13.92 4.28
N GLY A 223 -2.64 14.36 5.01
CA GLY A 223 -3.19 15.71 4.89
C GLY A 223 -2.23 16.84 5.25
N PHE A 224 -1.21 16.57 6.08
CA PHE A 224 -0.23 17.58 6.53
C PHE A 224 0.91 17.82 5.54
N PHE A 225 1.23 16.85 4.67
CA PHE A 225 2.31 17.01 3.70
C PHE A 225 1.84 17.56 2.36
N VAL A 226 0.57 17.33 2.01
CA VAL A 226 -0.04 17.82 0.77
C VAL A 226 -0.16 19.35 0.79
N THR A 227 -0.40 19.97 1.94
CA THR A 227 -0.56 21.43 2.07
C THR A 227 0.75 22.22 1.95
N SER A 228 1.92 21.58 2.05
CA SER A 228 3.21 22.30 2.00
C SER A 228 3.66 22.72 0.60
N LYS A 229 3.01 22.22 -0.46
CA LYS A 229 3.40 22.50 -1.85
C LYS A 229 2.46 23.43 -2.60
N ASP A 230 1.17 23.44 -2.27
CA ASP A 230 0.21 24.32 -2.94
C ASP A 230 0.32 25.80 -2.51
N GLU A 231 0.91 26.09 -1.34
CA GLU A 231 1.17 27.46 -0.89
C GLU A 231 2.43 28.08 -1.52
N VAL A 232 3.44 27.28 -1.84
CA VAL A 232 4.72 27.80 -2.39
C VAL A 232 4.56 28.16 -3.88
N ASP A 233 3.79 27.39 -4.64
CA ASP A 233 3.54 27.67 -6.06
C ASP A 233 2.52 28.81 -6.29
N THR A 234 1.79 29.24 -5.26
CA THR A 234 0.86 30.39 -5.35
C THR A 234 1.44 31.69 -4.78
N THR A 235 2.40 31.64 -3.86
CA THR A 235 3.06 32.86 -3.33
C THR A 235 4.16 33.39 -4.24
N GLU A 236 4.90 32.53 -4.95
CA GLU A 236 5.93 32.99 -5.90
C GLU A 236 5.33 33.58 -7.20
N ALA A 237 4.08 33.27 -7.54
CA ALA A 237 3.39 33.83 -8.70
C ALA A 237 2.67 35.17 -8.41
N ILE A 238 2.35 35.46 -7.15
CA ILE A 238 1.62 36.67 -6.76
C ILE A 238 2.57 37.82 -6.41
N GLU A 239 3.76 37.54 -5.86
CA GLU A 239 4.76 38.58 -5.55
C GLU A 239 5.43 39.19 -6.80
N ALA A 240 5.27 38.59 -7.97
CA ALA A 240 5.79 39.11 -9.24
C ALA A 240 4.86 40.10 -9.97
N THR A 241 3.63 40.35 -9.47
CA THR A 241 2.63 41.18 -10.18
C THR A 241 2.12 42.42 -9.46
N GLU A 242 2.55 42.72 -8.23
CA GLU A 242 2.10 43.91 -7.47
C GLU A 242 3.23 44.90 -7.09
N ALA A 243 4.17 45.15 -8.00
CA ALA A 243 5.04 46.33 -7.93
C ALA A 243 4.68 47.33 -9.04
N GLU A 244 3.49 47.90 -8.92
CA GLU A 244 3.04 49.02 -9.74
C GLU A 244 3.89 50.29 -9.43
N ASN A 245 4.72 50.65 -10.40
CA ASN A 245 5.13 52.01 -10.77
C ASN A 245 5.37 53.05 -9.66
N CYS A 246 6.64 53.26 -9.31
CA CYS A 246 7.13 54.58 -8.87
C CYS A 246 8.56 54.81 -9.35
N TRP A 247 8.73 55.04 -10.66
CA TRP A 247 9.99 55.55 -11.21
C TRP A 247 10.00 57.07 -11.10
N SER A 248 10.69 57.60 -10.10
CA SER A 248 11.15 58.99 -10.09
C SER A 248 12.68 59.03 -10.03
N ASN A 249 13.24 59.35 -11.20
CA ASN A 249 14.43 60.13 -11.49
C ASN A 249 15.81 59.77 -10.89
N ASP A 250 16.74 59.64 -11.84
CA ASP A 250 18.15 60.04 -11.82
C ASP A 250 19.21 59.08 -11.25
N GLY A 251 19.95 58.51 -12.20
CA GLY A 251 21.40 58.66 -12.19
C GLY A 251 22.18 57.37 -12.41
N TRP A 252 23.03 57.43 -13.44
CA TRP A 252 24.27 56.69 -13.63
C TRP A 252 24.24 55.58 -14.71
N ASP A 253 24.91 56.03 -15.77
CA ASP A 253 25.25 55.50 -17.08
C ASP A 253 26.31 54.38 -17.03
N GLU A 254 26.48 53.74 -18.20
CA GLU A 254 27.67 52.99 -18.66
C GLU A 254 27.83 51.47 -18.43
N GLY A 255 27.67 50.73 -19.55
CA GLY A 255 28.45 49.53 -19.93
C GLY A 255 27.90 48.20 -19.39
N TRP A 256 27.62 47.14 -20.16
CA TRP A 256 28.38 46.60 -21.28
C TRP A 256 27.49 45.75 -22.20
N GLU A 257 28.01 45.57 -23.40
CA GLU A 257 27.45 44.99 -24.62
C GLU A 257 26.81 43.59 -24.52
N SER A 258 25.71 43.45 -25.26
CA SER A 258 25.17 42.28 -25.95
C SER A 258 25.94 40.95 -25.87
N PHE A 259 25.29 39.94 -25.30
CA PHE A 259 25.50 38.54 -25.67
C PHE A 259 24.17 37.95 -26.17
N GLN A 260 24.31 37.09 -27.17
CA GLN A 260 23.36 36.72 -28.19
C GLN A 260 22.12 35.98 -27.66
N GLU A 261 20.98 36.20 -28.33
CA GLU A 261 19.80 35.34 -28.29
C GLU A 261 20.22 33.89 -28.60
N GLU A 262 20.27 33.03 -27.57
CA GLU A 262 20.12 31.59 -27.74
C GLU A 262 18.63 31.27 -27.61
N GLU A 263 18.07 30.72 -28.68
CA GLU A 263 16.69 30.24 -28.78
C GLU A 263 16.36 29.34 -27.58
N ALA A 264 15.29 29.68 -26.87
CA ALA A 264 14.73 28.83 -25.84
C ALA A 264 14.40 27.45 -26.46
N PRO A 265 14.83 26.33 -25.85
CA PRO A 265 14.34 25.02 -26.27
C PRO A 265 12.83 24.99 -26.05
N GLU A 266 12.13 24.40 -27.03
CA GLU A 266 10.71 24.11 -26.96
C GLU A 266 10.37 23.53 -25.59
N LYS A 267 9.37 24.13 -24.92
CA LYS A 267 8.80 23.59 -23.69
C LYS A 267 8.34 22.16 -23.98
N GLU A 268 9.11 21.19 -23.52
CA GLU A 268 8.62 19.83 -23.30
C GLU A 268 7.32 19.96 -22.51
N LYS A 269 6.25 19.39 -23.06
CA LYS A 269 5.00 19.21 -22.34
C LYS A 269 5.36 18.47 -21.06
N THR A 270 5.23 19.15 -19.92
CA THR A 270 5.42 18.55 -18.60
C THR A 270 4.47 17.36 -18.50
N GLU A 271 5.00 16.16 -18.76
CA GLU A 271 4.34 14.91 -18.43
C GLU A 271 4.00 14.99 -16.94
N ASN A 272 2.77 14.64 -16.59
CA ASN A 272 2.32 14.54 -15.20
C ASN A 272 3.40 13.84 -14.38
N SER A 273 4.12 14.59 -13.56
CA SER A 273 5.18 14.05 -12.73
C SER A 273 4.51 13.15 -11.71
N ASN A 274 4.60 11.85 -11.99
CA ASN A 274 4.21 10.77 -11.12
C ASN A 274 5.07 10.83 -9.85
N HIS A 275 4.74 11.73 -8.93
CA HIS A 275 5.47 11.89 -7.69
C HIS A 275 5.27 10.66 -6.81
N VAL A 276 6.35 10.11 -6.25
CA VAL A 276 6.27 9.04 -5.27
C VAL A 276 5.74 9.62 -3.96
N HIS A 277 4.86 8.87 -3.31
CA HIS A 277 4.26 9.25 -2.04
C HIS A 277 5.36 9.45 -0.97
N PRO A 278 5.35 10.56 -0.22
CA PRO A 278 6.37 10.83 0.80
C PRO A 278 6.49 9.72 1.86
N LEU A 279 5.40 8.99 2.10
CA LEU A 279 5.34 7.87 3.06
C LEU A 279 5.49 6.47 2.41
N HIS A 280 6.05 6.36 1.20
CA HIS A 280 6.18 5.07 0.50
C HIS A 280 6.89 4.00 1.32
N VAL A 281 7.95 4.34 2.06
CA VAL A 281 8.68 3.41 2.95
C VAL A 281 7.77 2.85 4.07
N CYS A 282 6.92 3.69 4.67
CA CYS A 282 5.97 3.25 5.69
C CYS A 282 4.93 2.30 5.11
N TRP A 283 4.36 2.66 3.96
CA TRP A 283 3.41 1.82 3.24
C TRP A 283 4.04 0.48 2.84
N MET A 284 5.31 0.48 2.43
CA MET A 284 6.06 -0.72 2.10
C MET A 284 6.20 -1.66 3.31
N GLU A 285 6.60 -1.16 4.49
CA GLU A 285 6.72 -2.01 5.69
C GLU A 285 5.36 -2.58 6.13
N ILE A 286 4.29 -1.78 6.06
CA ILE A 286 2.93 -2.25 6.32
C ILE A 286 2.53 -3.34 5.33
N PHE A 287 2.80 -3.15 4.04
CA PHE A 287 2.47 -4.14 3.02
C PHE A 287 3.29 -5.42 3.16
N LYS A 288 4.59 -5.34 3.47
CA LYS A 288 5.41 -6.52 3.80
C LYS A 288 4.79 -7.31 4.95
N LYS A 289 4.31 -6.62 5.99
CA LYS A 289 3.67 -7.27 7.14
C LYS A 289 2.34 -7.92 6.78
N LEU A 290 1.47 -7.22 6.05
CA LEU A 290 0.20 -7.77 5.55
C LEU A 290 0.41 -8.99 4.63
N VAL A 291 1.42 -8.94 3.76
CA VAL A 291 1.84 -10.07 2.91
C VAL A 291 2.38 -11.22 3.75
N GLY A 292 3.14 -10.93 4.81
CA GLY A 292 3.56 -11.91 5.82
C GLY A 292 2.38 -12.66 6.43
N LEU A 293 1.31 -11.93 6.73
CA LEU A 293 0.06 -12.43 7.32
C LEU A 293 -0.94 -13.00 6.30
N SER A 294 -0.60 -13.01 5.02
CA SER A 294 -1.47 -13.46 3.92
C SER A 294 -2.76 -12.65 3.75
N GLN A 295 -2.77 -11.39 4.18
CA GLN A 295 -3.89 -10.44 4.06
C GLN A 295 -3.84 -9.66 2.74
N PHE A 296 -3.76 -10.37 1.61
CA PHE A 296 -3.54 -9.77 0.29
C PHE A 296 -4.67 -8.85 -0.18
N LYS A 297 -5.92 -9.17 0.19
CA LYS A 297 -7.08 -8.34 -0.16
C LYS A 297 -7.04 -6.97 0.49
N ASP A 298 -6.46 -6.88 1.68
CA ASP A 298 -6.31 -5.62 2.41
C ASP A 298 -5.25 -4.74 1.76
N VAL A 299 -4.13 -5.33 1.31
CA VAL A 299 -3.11 -4.63 0.50
C VAL A 299 -3.74 -4.05 -0.77
N SER A 300 -4.43 -4.86 -1.58
CA SER A 300 -5.06 -4.39 -2.82
C SER A 300 -6.10 -3.30 -2.57
N ARG A 301 -6.88 -3.41 -1.49
CA ARG A 301 -7.88 -2.41 -1.09
C ARG A 301 -7.24 -1.08 -0.69
N LEU A 302 -6.08 -1.11 0.00
CA LEU A 302 -5.36 0.10 0.39
C LEU A 302 -4.74 0.81 -0.81
N ILE A 303 -4.16 0.05 -1.74
CA ILE A 303 -3.64 0.62 -3.00
C ILE A 303 -4.79 1.18 -3.85
N ASP A 304 -5.93 0.49 -3.95
CA ASP A 304 -7.10 1.03 -4.66
C ASP A 304 -7.58 2.34 -4.03
N ARG A 305 -7.62 2.42 -2.69
CA ARG A 305 -7.99 3.65 -1.96
C ARG A 305 -7.04 4.81 -2.25
N SER A 306 -5.75 4.57 -2.40
CA SER A 306 -4.80 5.63 -2.70
C SER A 306 -5.03 6.24 -4.09
N LEU A 307 -5.62 5.49 -5.04
CA LEU A 307 -5.92 6.00 -6.39
C LEU A 307 -6.92 7.17 -6.44
N SER A 308 -7.73 7.38 -5.39
CA SER A 308 -8.61 8.56 -5.31
C SER A 308 -7.92 9.81 -4.79
N LYS A 309 -6.76 9.67 -4.15
CA LYS A 309 -6.00 10.78 -3.58
C LYS A 309 -4.99 11.27 -4.63
N SER A 310 -4.83 12.57 -4.79
CA SER A 310 -3.82 13.17 -5.68
C SER A 310 -2.38 13.06 -5.14
N ASN A 311 -2.16 12.23 -4.12
CA ASN A 311 -0.96 12.23 -3.26
C ASN A 311 0.24 11.49 -3.86
N GLY A 312 0.23 11.20 -5.16
CA GLY A 312 1.31 10.48 -5.83
C GLY A 312 1.21 8.95 -5.74
N ILE A 313 2.20 8.26 -6.29
CA ILE A 313 2.29 6.79 -6.34
C ILE A 313 2.67 6.26 -4.97
N LEU A 314 1.86 5.35 -4.42
CA LEU A 314 2.00 4.87 -3.03
C LEU A 314 3.33 4.18 -2.71
N LEU A 315 3.87 3.44 -3.68
CA LEU A 315 5.16 2.74 -3.59
C LEU A 315 6.06 3.24 -4.70
N ASP A 316 7.35 3.37 -4.45
CA ASP A 316 8.31 3.56 -5.53
C ASP A 316 8.47 2.28 -6.37
N GLU A 317 9.21 2.36 -7.47
CA GLU A 317 9.39 1.24 -8.38
C GLU A 317 10.20 0.08 -7.75
N ASP A 318 11.23 0.38 -6.96
CA ASP A 318 12.10 -0.62 -6.34
C ASP A 318 11.37 -1.35 -5.19
N ASP A 319 10.55 -0.63 -4.45
CA ASP A 319 9.67 -1.14 -3.41
C ASP A 319 8.57 -2.01 -4.01
N ALA A 320 7.90 -1.53 -5.06
CA ALA A 320 6.92 -2.31 -5.80
C ALA A 320 7.53 -3.63 -6.32
N ARG A 321 8.75 -3.57 -6.84
CA ARG A 321 9.49 -4.74 -7.33
C ARG A 321 9.79 -5.72 -6.19
N SER A 322 10.35 -5.23 -5.08
CA SER A 322 10.69 -6.04 -3.91
C SER A 322 9.46 -6.72 -3.31
N LEU A 323 8.34 -5.99 -3.21
CA LEU A 323 7.07 -6.52 -2.73
C LEU A 323 6.52 -7.58 -3.69
N SER A 324 6.57 -7.33 -5.00
CA SER A 324 6.11 -8.28 -6.03
C SER A 324 6.87 -9.61 -5.96
N GLN A 325 8.19 -9.57 -5.74
CA GLN A 325 9.02 -10.76 -5.59
C GLN A 325 8.62 -11.57 -4.35
N ALA A 326 8.42 -10.92 -3.20
CA ALA A 326 7.95 -11.57 -1.98
C ALA A 326 6.56 -12.21 -2.13
N LEU A 327 5.68 -11.60 -2.95
CA LEU A 327 4.37 -12.16 -3.30
C LEU A 327 4.46 -13.31 -4.28
N HIS A 328 5.34 -13.25 -5.29
CA HIS A 328 5.50 -14.30 -6.30
C HIS A 328 5.82 -15.66 -5.71
N GLU A 329 6.63 -15.71 -4.64
CA GLU A 329 6.96 -16.93 -3.91
C GLU A 329 5.71 -17.61 -3.33
N LYS A 330 4.65 -16.85 -3.02
CA LYS A 330 3.41 -17.35 -2.42
C LYS A 330 2.30 -17.54 -3.45
N ASP A 331 1.97 -16.50 -4.22
CA ASP A 331 0.89 -16.49 -5.22
C ASP A 331 1.18 -15.47 -6.33
N SER A 332 1.41 -15.97 -7.55
CA SER A 332 1.71 -15.15 -8.72
C SER A 332 0.51 -14.36 -9.25
N PHE A 333 -0.71 -14.88 -9.10
CA PHE A 333 -1.91 -14.16 -9.55
C PHE A 333 -2.19 -12.99 -8.61
N MET A 334 -1.99 -13.17 -7.30
CA MET A 334 -2.10 -12.05 -6.35
C MET A 334 -1.02 -10.99 -6.55
N ALA A 335 0.22 -11.41 -6.85
CA ALA A 335 1.28 -10.48 -7.22
C ALA A 335 0.91 -9.65 -8.45
N LEU A 336 0.42 -10.30 -9.51
CA LEU A 336 -0.04 -9.62 -10.72
C LEU A 336 -1.17 -8.63 -10.40
N LYS A 337 -2.20 -9.04 -9.64
CA LYS A 337 -3.30 -8.14 -9.25
C LYS A 337 -2.83 -6.89 -8.52
N MET A 338 -1.87 -7.04 -7.60
CA MET A 338 -1.29 -5.92 -6.87
C MET A 338 -0.54 -4.98 -7.82
N VAL A 339 0.35 -5.52 -8.66
CA VAL A 339 1.17 -4.71 -9.58
C VAL A 339 0.34 -4.01 -10.66
N LEU A 340 -0.79 -4.60 -11.09
CA LEU A 340 -1.72 -3.96 -12.03
C LEU A 340 -2.39 -2.69 -11.48
N LEU A 341 -2.39 -2.47 -10.15
CA LEU A 341 -2.86 -1.23 -9.54
C LEU A 341 -1.82 -0.10 -9.58
N LEU A 342 -0.54 -0.45 -9.76
CA LEU A 342 0.57 0.49 -9.78
C LEU A 342 0.91 0.90 -11.22
N PRO A 343 1.48 2.09 -11.46
CA PRO A 343 1.71 2.61 -12.80
C PRO A 343 3.04 2.14 -13.44
N TYR A 344 3.58 1.00 -13.03
CA TYR A 344 4.89 0.51 -13.46
C TYR A 344 4.80 -0.59 -14.54
N GLU A 345 4.78 -0.20 -15.81
CA GLU A 345 4.61 -1.14 -16.93
C GLU A 345 5.66 -2.26 -16.97
N ALA A 346 6.93 -1.93 -16.70
CA ALA A 346 8.00 -2.92 -16.70
C ALA A 346 7.76 -4.06 -15.69
N ILE A 347 7.31 -3.70 -14.48
CA ILE A 347 7.01 -4.69 -13.42
C ILE A 347 5.72 -5.45 -13.76
N GLN A 348 4.71 -4.76 -14.31
CA GLN A 348 3.47 -5.41 -14.77
C GLN A 348 3.76 -6.51 -15.80
N LEU A 349 4.62 -6.24 -16.79
CA LEU A 349 5.02 -7.22 -17.80
C LEU A 349 5.84 -8.38 -17.21
N GLN A 350 6.75 -8.10 -16.26
CA GLN A 350 7.49 -9.16 -15.57
C GLN A 350 6.56 -10.11 -14.79
N CYS A 351 5.59 -9.58 -14.06
CA CYS A 351 4.57 -10.39 -13.38
C CYS A 351 3.72 -11.19 -14.38
N LEU A 352 3.40 -10.57 -15.52
CA LEU A 352 2.63 -11.20 -16.59
C LEU A 352 3.39 -12.37 -17.22
N ASP A 353 4.69 -12.25 -17.45
CA ASP A 353 5.54 -13.34 -17.96
C ASP A 353 5.49 -14.57 -17.04
N VAL A 354 5.58 -14.35 -15.72
CA VAL A 354 5.47 -15.43 -14.73
C VAL A 354 4.09 -16.10 -14.75
N VAL A 355 3.02 -15.32 -14.91
CA VAL A 355 1.65 -15.86 -14.99
C VAL A 355 1.43 -16.62 -16.29
N GLU A 356 1.94 -16.12 -17.42
CA GLU A 356 1.90 -16.81 -18.71
C GLU A 356 2.59 -18.18 -18.64
N ASP A 357 3.77 -18.25 -18.03
CA ASP A 357 4.50 -19.51 -17.86
C ASP A 357 3.75 -20.50 -16.96
N LYS A 358 3.11 -20.01 -15.89
CA LYS A 358 2.28 -20.87 -15.04
C LYS A 358 1.02 -21.36 -15.75
N LEU A 359 0.37 -20.53 -16.56
CA LEU A 359 -0.79 -20.94 -17.35
C LEU A 359 -0.43 -21.99 -18.40
N LYS A 360 0.74 -21.85 -19.04
CA LYS A 360 1.28 -22.86 -19.97
C LYS A 360 1.54 -24.20 -19.30
N GLN A 361 2.02 -24.21 -18.06
CA GLN A 361 2.37 -25.42 -17.31
C GLN A 361 1.17 -26.08 -16.62
N GLY A 362 0.22 -25.29 -16.11
CA GLY A 362 -0.83 -25.75 -15.19
C GLY A 362 -2.23 -25.89 -15.77
N GLY A 363 -2.48 -25.42 -17.01
CA GLY A 363 -3.84 -25.31 -17.55
C GLY A 363 -4.73 -24.35 -16.75
N ILE A 364 -5.95 -24.10 -17.23
CA ILE A 364 -6.90 -23.21 -16.55
C ILE A 364 -7.50 -23.98 -15.37
N LEU A 365 -7.18 -23.58 -14.13
CA LEU A 365 -7.77 -24.17 -12.92
C LEU A 365 -9.27 -23.82 -12.83
N ASP A 366 -10.14 -24.79 -12.47
CA ASP A 366 -11.60 -24.59 -12.37
C ASP A 366 -12.04 -23.48 -11.40
N SER A 367 -11.20 -23.12 -10.43
CA SER A 367 -11.42 -21.97 -9.54
C SER A 367 -11.13 -20.62 -10.19
N ALA A 368 -10.32 -20.60 -11.26
CA ALA A 368 -9.84 -19.40 -11.95
C ALA A 368 -10.95 -18.73 -12.78
N GLY A 369 -11.92 -19.51 -13.28
CA GLY A 369 -13.04 -19.00 -14.08
C GLY A 369 -13.97 -17.98 -13.40
N ARG A 370 -13.80 -17.72 -12.10
CA ARG A 370 -14.60 -16.75 -11.33
C ARG A 370 -13.85 -15.46 -10.98
N ASP A 371 -12.64 -15.27 -11.50
CA ASP A 371 -11.80 -14.14 -11.14
C ASP A 371 -12.13 -12.85 -11.92
N HIS A 372 -13.25 -12.23 -11.57
CA HIS A 372 -13.66 -10.93 -12.11
C HIS A 372 -12.69 -9.80 -11.75
N GLU A 373 -11.98 -9.91 -10.62
CA GLU A 373 -11.03 -8.90 -10.16
C GLU A 373 -9.86 -8.78 -11.12
N LEU A 374 -9.30 -9.92 -11.57
CA LEU A 374 -8.21 -9.92 -12.55
C LEU A 374 -8.63 -9.26 -13.86
N LEU A 375 -9.82 -9.60 -14.38
CA LEU A 375 -10.33 -8.99 -15.62
C LEU A 375 -10.47 -7.47 -15.48
N MET A 376 -11.00 -6.99 -14.35
CA MET A 376 -11.10 -5.55 -14.08
C MET A 376 -9.74 -4.87 -14.07
N LEU A 377 -8.76 -5.45 -13.37
CA LEU A 377 -7.43 -4.87 -13.19
C LEU A 377 -6.62 -4.84 -14.50
N VAL A 378 -6.75 -5.88 -15.33
CA VAL A 378 -6.13 -5.89 -16.66
C VAL A 378 -6.73 -4.81 -17.56
N LEU A 379 -8.05 -4.60 -17.50
CA LEU A 379 -8.72 -3.55 -18.26
C LEU A 379 -8.40 -2.14 -17.76
N SER A 380 -8.21 -1.95 -16.45
CA SER A 380 -7.95 -0.63 -15.87
C SER A 380 -6.51 -0.16 -16.04
N SER A 381 -5.55 -1.10 -16.01
CA SER A 381 -4.10 -0.85 -16.14
C SER A 381 -3.67 -0.50 -17.56
N GLY A 382 -4.39 -0.96 -18.59
CA GLY A 382 -4.05 -0.75 -20.00
C GLY A 382 -3.11 -1.80 -20.61
N VAL A 383 -2.65 -2.77 -19.81
CA VAL A 383 -1.75 -3.87 -20.23
C VAL A 383 -2.41 -4.78 -21.28
N ILE A 384 -3.74 -4.78 -21.37
CA ILE A 384 -4.49 -5.56 -22.37
C ILE A 384 -4.02 -5.29 -23.81
N SER A 385 -3.64 -4.05 -24.13
CA SER A 385 -3.11 -3.69 -25.45
C SER A 385 -1.79 -4.43 -25.75
N SER A 386 -0.89 -4.48 -24.78
CA SER A 386 0.36 -5.25 -24.83
C SER A 386 0.13 -6.75 -24.89
N ILE A 387 -0.90 -7.26 -24.21
CA ILE A 387 -1.31 -8.69 -24.28
C ILE A 387 -1.79 -9.05 -25.68
N ILE A 388 -2.63 -8.22 -26.30
CA ILE A 388 -3.17 -8.47 -27.65
C ILE A 388 -2.07 -8.36 -28.71
N ALA A 389 -1.18 -7.37 -28.58
CA ALA A 389 -0.15 -7.09 -29.58
C ALA A 389 0.99 -8.13 -29.60
N LYS A 390 1.30 -8.76 -28.46
CA LYS A 390 2.44 -9.68 -28.31
C LYS A 390 1.99 -11.16 -28.32
N PRO A 391 2.41 -11.95 -29.33
CA PRO A 391 2.06 -13.38 -29.40
C PRO A 391 2.57 -14.22 -28.22
N SER A 392 3.58 -13.76 -27.48
CA SER A 392 4.12 -14.44 -26.31
C SER A 392 3.10 -14.64 -25.18
N TYR A 393 2.06 -13.79 -25.15
CA TYR A 393 0.97 -13.80 -24.17
C TYR A 393 -0.31 -14.49 -24.67
N SER A 394 -0.22 -15.35 -25.69
CA SER A 394 -1.38 -16.01 -26.29
C SER A 394 -2.19 -16.86 -25.29
N THR A 395 -1.54 -17.43 -24.26
CA THR A 395 -2.23 -18.24 -23.25
C THR A 395 -3.01 -17.35 -22.29
N THR A 396 -2.40 -16.27 -21.83
CA THR A 396 -3.07 -15.26 -21.01
C THR A 396 -4.21 -14.60 -21.77
N PHE A 397 -4.02 -14.27 -23.04
CA PHE A 397 -5.10 -13.75 -23.89
C PHE A 397 -6.27 -14.74 -24.00
N SER A 398 -5.98 -16.01 -24.28
CA SER A 398 -6.98 -17.09 -24.30
C SER A 398 -7.73 -17.20 -22.98
N TYR A 399 -7.00 -17.10 -21.86
CA TYR A 399 -7.58 -17.15 -20.52
C TYR A 399 -8.50 -15.95 -20.24
N LEU A 400 -8.14 -14.73 -20.67
CA LEU A 400 -9.01 -13.56 -20.58
C LEU A 400 -10.27 -13.73 -21.44
N CYS A 401 -10.16 -14.27 -22.65
CA CYS A 401 -11.31 -14.61 -23.49
C CYS A 401 -12.22 -15.65 -22.81
N TYR A 402 -11.64 -16.67 -22.17
CA TYR A 402 -12.38 -17.65 -21.38
C TYR A 402 -13.14 -17.00 -20.21
N LEU A 403 -12.51 -16.09 -19.46
CA LEU A 403 -13.17 -15.35 -18.37
C LEU A 403 -14.36 -14.54 -18.88
N VAL A 404 -14.14 -13.75 -19.94
CA VAL A 404 -15.19 -12.95 -20.60
C VAL A 404 -16.32 -13.84 -21.09
N GLY A 405 -15.99 -15.00 -21.65
CA GLY A 405 -16.95 -16.02 -22.05
C GLY A 405 -17.80 -16.55 -20.91
N ASN A 406 -17.17 -16.92 -19.80
CA ASN A 406 -17.86 -17.45 -18.62
C ASN A 406 -18.77 -16.40 -17.98
N PHE A 407 -18.32 -15.15 -17.82
CA PHE A 407 -19.16 -14.07 -17.30
C PHE A 407 -20.30 -13.69 -18.25
N SER A 408 -20.08 -13.81 -19.56
CA SER A 408 -21.13 -13.65 -20.58
C SER A 408 -22.23 -14.69 -20.39
N ARG A 409 -21.87 -15.98 -20.26
CA ARG A 409 -22.82 -17.07 -19.99
C ARG A 409 -23.59 -16.81 -18.69
N GLN A 410 -22.90 -16.52 -17.59
CA GLN A 410 -23.55 -16.22 -16.30
C GLN A 410 -24.51 -15.02 -16.39
N SER A 411 -24.13 -13.98 -17.13
CA SER A 411 -24.98 -12.81 -17.35
C SER A 411 -26.24 -13.13 -18.15
N GLN A 412 -26.17 -14.06 -19.11
CA GLN A 412 -27.33 -14.53 -19.89
C GLN A 412 -28.26 -15.42 -19.05
N GLU A 413 -27.71 -16.34 -18.27
CA GLU A 413 -28.44 -17.20 -17.34
C GLU A 413 -29.15 -16.38 -16.26
N ALA A 414 -28.48 -15.36 -15.72
CA ALA A 414 -29.05 -14.43 -14.74
C ALA A 414 -30.21 -13.60 -15.32
N GLN A 415 -30.16 -13.22 -16.60
CA GLN A 415 -31.27 -12.52 -17.27
C GLN A 415 -32.46 -13.45 -17.50
N SER A 416 -32.20 -14.69 -17.90
CA SER A 416 -33.23 -15.71 -18.15
C SER A 416 -33.96 -16.10 -16.86
N SER A 417 -33.23 -16.23 -15.74
CA SER A 417 -33.81 -16.53 -14.43
C SER A 417 -34.62 -15.36 -13.84
N LYS A 418 -34.25 -14.11 -14.12
CA LYS A 418 -35.03 -12.91 -13.73
C LYS A 418 -36.38 -12.83 -14.46
N ILE A 419 -36.47 -13.41 -15.66
CA ILE A 419 -37.71 -13.53 -16.45
C ILE A 419 -38.60 -14.65 -15.90
N MET A 420 -38.02 -15.76 -15.39
CA MET A 420 -38.78 -16.89 -14.83
C MET A 420 -39.22 -16.70 -13.37
N ASN A 421 -38.41 -16.06 -12.51
CA ASN A 421 -38.66 -15.99 -11.07
C ASN A 421 -38.77 -14.53 -10.59
N LYS A 422 -39.95 -13.93 -10.72
CA LYS A 422 -40.28 -12.61 -10.18
C LYS A 422 -40.63 -12.62 -8.67
N ALA A 423 -40.35 -13.72 -7.95
CA ALA A 423 -40.82 -13.88 -6.58
C ALA A 423 -39.86 -14.73 -5.73
N THR A 424 -38.71 -14.19 -5.33
CA THR A 424 -38.09 -14.44 -4.01
C THR A 424 -36.86 -13.57 -3.85
N ASN A 425 -36.96 -12.56 -2.98
CA ASN A 425 -35.83 -11.79 -2.46
C ASN A 425 -35.12 -12.61 -1.37
N GLU A 426 -33.89 -12.19 -1.05
CA GLU A 426 -33.01 -12.74 -0.01
C GLU A 426 -32.02 -13.83 -0.43
N ARG A 427 -31.06 -13.45 -1.29
CA ARG A 427 -29.65 -13.84 -1.10
C ARG A 427 -28.75 -12.70 -1.59
N VAL A 428 -27.74 -12.42 -0.75
CA VAL A 428 -26.81 -11.28 -0.73
C VAL A 428 -26.40 -10.75 -2.13
N ASN A 429 -26.51 -9.44 -2.33
CA ASN A 429 -26.42 -8.69 -3.60
C ASN A 429 -25.11 -8.83 -4.40
N THR A 430 -24.03 -9.39 -3.86
CA THR A 430 -22.67 -9.26 -4.42
C THR A 430 -22.47 -9.90 -5.80
N GLU A 431 -23.02 -11.09 -6.06
CA GLU A 431 -22.86 -11.74 -7.38
C GLU A 431 -23.65 -11.01 -8.49
N LYS A 432 -24.85 -10.51 -8.15
CA LYS A 432 -25.67 -9.73 -9.09
C LYS A 432 -24.96 -8.43 -9.47
N ASP A 433 -24.29 -7.81 -8.51
CA ASP A 433 -23.56 -6.58 -8.74
C ASP A 433 -22.33 -6.79 -9.63
N VAL A 434 -21.60 -7.91 -9.46
CA VAL A 434 -20.48 -8.28 -10.35
C VAL A 434 -20.95 -8.50 -11.79
N LEU A 435 -22.10 -9.16 -12.00
CA LEU A 435 -22.66 -9.35 -13.35
C LEU A 435 -23.16 -8.04 -13.97
N LEU A 436 -23.70 -7.13 -13.17
CA LEU A 436 -24.06 -5.78 -13.62
C LEU A 436 -22.80 -4.99 -14.03
N LEU A 437 -21.76 -5.04 -13.21
CA LEU A 437 -20.46 -4.43 -13.48
C LEU A 437 -19.81 -5.00 -14.75
N PHE A 438 -19.90 -6.31 -14.95
CA PHE A 438 -19.45 -6.97 -16.17
C PHE A 438 -20.17 -6.41 -17.39
N ARG A 439 -21.51 -6.44 -17.39
CA ARG A 439 -22.33 -6.05 -18.54
C ARG A 439 -22.19 -4.57 -18.89
N ARG A 440 -22.08 -3.70 -17.88
CA ARG A 440 -22.07 -2.25 -18.07
C ARG A 440 -20.68 -1.67 -18.30
N ILE A 441 -19.64 -2.26 -17.70
CA ILE A 441 -18.29 -1.68 -17.72
C ILE A 441 -17.28 -2.63 -18.34
N MET A 442 -17.05 -3.81 -17.75
CA MET A 442 -15.94 -4.67 -18.18
C MET A 442 -16.08 -5.16 -19.63
N PHE A 443 -17.28 -5.62 -20.01
CA PHE A 443 -17.50 -6.18 -21.34
C PHE A 443 -17.38 -5.11 -22.44
N PRO A 444 -18.03 -3.93 -22.35
CA PRO A 444 -17.78 -2.82 -23.27
C PRO A 444 -16.30 -2.39 -23.36
N CYS A 445 -15.58 -2.32 -22.23
CA CYS A 445 -14.14 -2.02 -22.22
C CYS A 445 -13.35 -3.06 -23.01
N PHE A 446 -13.57 -4.34 -22.72
CA PHE A 446 -12.87 -5.45 -23.38
C PHE A 446 -13.11 -5.47 -24.88
N ILE A 447 -14.36 -5.30 -25.33
CA ILE A 447 -14.70 -5.19 -26.75
C ILE A 447 -13.97 -4.01 -27.40
N SER A 448 -13.94 -2.84 -26.75
CA SER A 448 -13.30 -1.65 -27.30
C SER A 448 -11.79 -1.84 -27.45
N GLU A 449 -11.15 -2.51 -26.47
CA GLU A 449 -9.72 -2.85 -26.53
C GLU A 449 -9.41 -3.89 -27.63
N LEU A 450 -10.29 -4.89 -27.86
CA LEU A 450 -10.13 -5.80 -29.00
C LEU A 450 -10.21 -5.06 -30.34
N VAL A 451 -11.11 -4.10 -30.48
CA VAL A 451 -11.23 -3.29 -31.71
C VAL A 451 -9.98 -2.46 -31.95
N LYS A 452 -9.40 -1.87 -30.89
CA LYS A 452 -8.15 -1.12 -30.95
C LYS A 452 -6.94 -2.00 -31.25
N GLY A 453 -6.94 -3.25 -30.80
CA GLY A 453 -5.90 -4.24 -31.08
C GLY A 453 -6.07 -5.01 -32.39
N ASP A 454 -6.83 -4.47 -33.36
CA ASP A 454 -7.13 -5.09 -34.67
C ASP A 454 -7.85 -6.47 -34.59
N GLN A 455 -8.41 -6.85 -33.44
CA GLN A 455 -9.16 -8.09 -33.23
C GLN A 455 -10.68 -7.90 -33.43
N GLN A 456 -11.05 -7.16 -34.47
CA GLN A 456 -12.44 -6.74 -34.72
C GLN A 456 -13.38 -7.92 -35.02
N ILE A 457 -12.87 -8.94 -35.71
CA ILE A 457 -13.62 -10.16 -36.02
C ILE A 457 -14.01 -10.89 -34.73
N LEU A 458 -13.04 -11.10 -33.83
CA LEU A 458 -13.28 -11.73 -32.52
C LEU A 458 -14.26 -10.90 -31.68
N ALA A 459 -14.10 -9.57 -31.63
CA ALA A 459 -15.02 -8.67 -30.94
C ALA A 459 -16.46 -8.81 -31.47
N GLY A 460 -16.63 -8.88 -32.79
CA GLY A 460 -17.92 -9.10 -33.44
C GLY A 460 -18.54 -10.47 -33.12
N PHE A 461 -17.75 -11.54 -33.08
CA PHE A 461 -18.21 -12.86 -32.66
C PHE A 461 -18.64 -12.90 -31.18
N LEU A 462 -17.90 -12.26 -30.28
CA LEU A 462 -18.27 -12.17 -28.86
C LEU A 462 -19.60 -11.45 -28.66
N ILE A 463 -19.85 -10.36 -29.37
CA ILE A 463 -21.12 -9.61 -29.28
C ILE A 463 -22.29 -10.43 -29.83
N THR A 464 -22.13 -11.03 -31.01
CA THR A 464 -23.20 -11.82 -31.63
C THR A 464 -23.62 -12.99 -30.74
N LYS A 465 -22.65 -13.67 -30.12
CA LYS A 465 -22.91 -14.71 -29.10
C LYS A 465 -23.52 -14.13 -27.82
N PHE A 466 -23.04 -12.99 -27.33
CA PHE A 466 -23.59 -12.32 -26.14
C PHE A 466 -25.06 -11.88 -26.33
N MET A 467 -25.42 -11.46 -27.55
CA MET A 467 -26.75 -10.96 -27.90
C MET A 467 -27.72 -12.05 -28.39
N HIS A 468 -27.32 -13.34 -28.36
CA HIS A 468 -28.10 -14.47 -28.90
C HIS A 468 -28.58 -14.27 -30.35
N THR A 469 -27.78 -13.64 -31.22
CA THR A 469 -28.12 -13.61 -32.64
C THR A 469 -28.03 -15.02 -33.22
N ASN A 470 -29.00 -15.41 -34.06
CA ASN A 470 -29.03 -16.73 -34.70
C ASN A 470 -27.66 -17.05 -35.34
N PRO A 471 -27.08 -18.26 -35.17
CA PRO A 471 -25.77 -18.62 -35.73
C PRO A 471 -25.62 -18.32 -37.23
N SER A 472 -26.71 -18.42 -37.99
CA SER A 472 -26.78 -18.04 -39.42
C SER A 472 -26.55 -16.55 -39.69
N LEU A 473 -26.68 -15.69 -38.68
CA LEU A 473 -26.44 -14.24 -38.72
C LEU A 473 -25.03 -13.88 -38.22
N SER A 474 -24.19 -14.84 -37.84
CA SER A 474 -22.78 -14.63 -37.48
C SER A 474 -21.87 -14.43 -38.70
N LEU A 475 -22.44 -13.95 -39.82
CA LEU A 475 -21.70 -13.63 -41.03
C LEU A 475 -20.87 -12.35 -40.80
N ILE A 476 -19.67 -12.30 -41.36
CA ILE A 476 -18.69 -11.20 -41.16
C ILE A 476 -19.30 -9.81 -41.45
N ASN A 477 -20.17 -9.70 -42.46
CA ASN A 477 -20.83 -8.43 -42.79
C ASN A 477 -21.86 -7.97 -41.73
N ILE A 478 -22.41 -8.91 -40.95
CA ILE A 478 -23.35 -8.63 -39.87
C ILE A 478 -22.58 -8.37 -38.57
N THR A 479 -21.43 -9.02 -38.37
CA THR A 479 -20.61 -8.84 -37.16
C THR A 479 -20.11 -7.40 -37.05
N GLU A 480 -19.64 -6.78 -38.14
CA GLU A 480 -19.21 -5.37 -38.14
C GLU A 480 -20.36 -4.41 -37.77
N ALA A 481 -21.50 -4.53 -38.46
CA ALA A 481 -22.68 -3.70 -38.19
C ALA A 481 -23.22 -3.90 -36.77
N SER A 482 -23.17 -5.13 -36.26
CA SER A 482 -23.59 -5.45 -34.89
C SER A 482 -22.64 -4.86 -33.84
N LEU A 483 -21.33 -4.90 -34.10
CA LEU A 483 -20.28 -4.33 -33.26
C LEU A 483 -20.41 -2.80 -33.19
N ARG A 484 -20.53 -2.13 -34.34
CA ARG A 484 -20.75 -0.68 -34.42
C ARG A 484 -22.02 -0.28 -33.65
N ARG A 485 -23.15 -0.93 -33.95
CA ARG A 485 -24.43 -0.65 -33.30
C ARG A 485 -24.39 -0.90 -31.79
N TYR A 486 -23.65 -1.91 -31.35
CA TYR A 486 -23.47 -2.19 -29.92
C TYR A 486 -22.70 -1.06 -29.22
N LEU A 487 -21.56 -0.66 -29.76
CA LEU A 487 -20.74 0.41 -29.18
C LEU A 487 -21.45 1.77 -29.21
N GLU A 488 -22.13 2.12 -30.30
CA GLU A 488 -22.95 3.34 -30.38
C GLU A 488 -24.03 3.37 -29.29
N ARG A 489 -24.69 2.22 -29.06
CA ARG A 489 -25.71 2.11 -28.00
C ARG A 489 -25.11 2.24 -26.60
N GLN A 490 -23.93 1.68 -26.35
CA GLN A 490 -23.25 1.86 -25.07
C GLN A 490 -22.84 3.32 -24.86
N LEU A 491 -22.32 3.98 -25.90
CA LEU A 491 -21.95 5.39 -25.84
C LEU A 491 -23.17 6.29 -25.55
N HIS A 492 -24.30 6.04 -26.23
CA HIS A 492 -25.54 6.76 -25.94
C HIS A 492 -26.06 6.51 -24.52
N ALA A 493 -25.96 5.27 -24.03
CA ALA A 493 -26.36 4.92 -22.67
C ALA A 493 -25.48 5.58 -21.60
N LEU A 494 -24.21 5.87 -21.90
CA LEU A 494 -23.31 6.62 -21.02
C LEU A 494 -23.62 8.14 -21.00
N GLN A 495 -24.11 8.68 -22.13
CA GLN A 495 -24.40 10.11 -22.29
C GLN A 495 -25.78 10.53 -21.76
N GLN A 496 -26.77 9.62 -21.81
CA GLN A 496 -28.08 9.83 -21.19
C GLN A 496 -27.99 9.31 -19.76
N ALA A 497 -28.37 10.13 -18.77
CA ALA A 497 -28.19 9.87 -17.33
C ALA A 497 -28.88 8.61 -16.74
N ASP A 498 -29.26 7.63 -17.56
CA ASP A 498 -29.69 6.27 -17.20
C ASP A 498 -28.53 5.43 -16.60
N PHE A 499 -27.29 5.91 -16.70
CA PHE A 499 -26.12 5.36 -16.03
C PHE A 499 -26.01 5.91 -14.60
N SER A 500 -26.88 5.46 -13.68
CA SER A 500 -26.67 5.77 -12.25
C SER A 500 -25.40 5.07 -11.77
N ALA A 501 -24.30 5.82 -11.69
CA ALA A 501 -23.04 5.34 -11.12
C ALA A 501 -23.25 4.79 -9.70
N GLU A 502 -24.23 5.33 -8.98
CA GLU A 502 -24.60 4.95 -7.61
C GLU A 502 -25.08 3.50 -7.47
N GLU A 503 -25.68 2.88 -8.50
CA GLU A 503 -26.08 1.46 -8.45
C GLU A 503 -24.92 0.48 -8.69
N ILE A 504 -23.79 0.93 -9.26
CA ILE A 504 -22.68 0.06 -9.71
C ILE A 504 -21.57 -0.03 -8.64
N ILE A 505 -21.54 0.88 -7.65
CA ILE A 505 -20.45 1.05 -6.68
C ILE A 505 -20.54 0.07 -5.48
N SER A 506 -20.91 -1.20 -5.71
CA SER A 506 -20.92 -2.19 -4.62
C SER A 506 -19.64 -3.02 -4.51
N CYS A 507 -18.68 -2.85 -5.44
CA CYS A 507 -17.37 -3.50 -5.31
C CYS A 507 -16.60 -2.91 -4.12
N LYS A 508 -16.64 -3.60 -2.98
CA LYS A 508 -16.03 -3.15 -1.72
C LYS A 508 -14.51 -3.00 -1.80
N THR A 509 -13.85 -3.75 -2.69
CA THR A 509 -12.38 -3.84 -2.75
C THR A 509 -11.76 -2.86 -3.76
N TYR A 510 -12.38 -2.68 -4.93
CA TYR A 510 -11.80 -1.94 -6.08
C TYR A 510 -12.67 -0.76 -6.52
N LYS A 511 -13.25 -0.04 -5.56
CA LYS A 511 -14.20 1.04 -5.81
C LYS A 511 -13.60 2.14 -6.70
N ASN A 512 -12.35 2.53 -6.45
CA ASN A 512 -11.70 3.61 -7.18
C ASN A 512 -11.25 3.15 -8.57
N THR A 513 -10.76 1.92 -8.70
CA THR A 513 -10.47 1.31 -10.00
C THR A 513 -11.71 1.25 -10.88
N VAL A 514 -12.86 0.83 -10.34
CA VAL A 514 -14.13 0.82 -11.08
C VAL A 514 -14.53 2.23 -11.50
N SER A 515 -14.38 3.23 -10.62
CA SER A 515 -14.67 4.63 -10.96
C SER A 515 -13.78 5.14 -12.10
N ARG A 516 -12.47 4.89 -12.03
CA ARG A 516 -11.51 5.25 -13.10
C ARG A 516 -11.82 4.54 -14.40
N LEU A 517 -12.13 3.25 -14.36
CA LEU A 517 -12.50 2.47 -15.54
C LEU A 517 -13.80 2.99 -16.18
N ASN A 518 -14.78 3.39 -15.37
CA ASN A 518 -16.02 3.97 -15.85
C ASN A 518 -15.80 5.31 -16.56
N ILE A 519 -14.90 6.15 -16.03
CA ILE A 519 -14.51 7.42 -16.69
C ILE A 519 -13.81 7.12 -18.02
N LYS A 520 -12.83 6.19 -18.02
CA LYS A 520 -12.10 5.80 -19.24
C LYS A 520 -12.98 5.15 -20.31
N LEU A 521 -14.07 4.49 -19.92
CA LEU A 521 -14.92 3.72 -20.84
C LEU A 521 -15.45 4.58 -21.99
N GLN A 522 -15.85 5.82 -21.70
CA GLN A 522 -16.35 6.72 -22.74
C GLN A 522 -15.28 7.00 -23.80
N ASP A 523 -14.07 7.35 -23.38
CA ASP A 523 -12.94 7.65 -24.26
C ASP A 523 -12.51 6.40 -25.06
N LEU A 524 -12.57 5.22 -24.43
CA LEU A 524 -12.29 3.94 -25.09
C LEU A 524 -13.29 3.64 -26.21
N ILE A 525 -14.59 3.81 -25.97
CA ILE A 525 -15.60 3.58 -27.00
C ILE A 525 -15.46 4.60 -28.13
N GLN A 526 -15.25 5.88 -27.80
CA GLN A 526 -15.08 6.94 -28.79
C GLN A 526 -13.85 6.74 -29.68
N SER A 527 -12.74 6.23 -29.12
CA SER A 527 -11.54 5.92 -29.88
C SER A 527 -11.64 4.62 -30.70
N ALA A 528 -12.44 3.64 -30.26
CA ALA A 528 -12.64 2.38 -30.97
C ALA A 528 -13.61 2.50 -32.18
N LEU A 529 -14.65 3.33 -32.08
CA LEU A 529 -15.70 3.46 -33.12
C LEU A 529 -15.16 3.78 -34.53
N PRO A 530 -14.22 4.71 -34.73
CA PRO A 530 -13.66 5.01 -36.05
C PRO A 530 -12.92 3.82 -36.69
N LEU A 531 -12.29 2.98 -35.87
CA LEU A 531 -11.42 1.89 -36.33
C LEU A 531 -12.21 0.74 -36.98
N ILE A 532 -13.49 0.61 -36.65
CA ILE A 532 -14.38 -0.42 -37.22
C ILE A 532 -14.54 -0.24 -38.73
N SER A 533 -14.38 0.99 -39.25
CA SER A 533 -14.59 1.30 -40.66
C SER A 533 -13.34 1.25 -41.55
N SER A 534 -12.13 1.21 -40.95
CA SER A 534 -10.87 1.42 -41.68
C SER A 534 -10.19 0.15 -42.17
N ASN A 535 -10.52 -1.01 -41.61
CA ASN A 535 -9.90 -2.28 -41.98
C ASN A 535 -10.89 -3.12 -42.81
N VAL A 536 -10.73 -3.09 -44.13
CA VAL A 536 -11.30 -4.10 -45.03
C VAL A 536 -10.24 -5.17 -45.28
N PRO A 537 -10.15 -6.25 -44.49
CA PRO A 537 -9.41 -7.42 -44.93
C PRO A 537 -10.39 -8.34 -45.67
N SER A 538 -10.31 -8.32 -47.00
CA SER A 538 -10.71 -9.49 -47.79
C SER A 538 -9.84 -10.67 -47.34
N LEU A 539 -10.41 -11.70 -46.72
CA LEU A 539 -9.65 -12.89 -46.31
C LEU A 539 -9.91 -14.12 -47.22
N PRO A 540 -8.90 -15.01 -47.37
CA PRO A 540 -8.97 -16.24 -48.16
C PRO A 540 -9.76 -17.35 -47.45
N GLY A 541 -10.05 -18.42 -48.20
CA GLY A 541 -11.17 -19.36 -48.01
C GLY A 541 -11.23 -20.23 -46.75
N ASP A 542 -10.38 -20.05 -45.74
CA ASP A 542 -10.33 -20.93 -44.56
C ASP A 542 -11.26 -20.49 -43.41
N ALA A 543 -11.83 -19.27 -43.48
CA ALA A 543 -12.79 -18.76 -42.48
C ALA A 543 -14.13 -19.53 -42.44
N TYR A 544 -14.43 -20.34 -43.46
CA TYR A 544 -15.64 -21.17 -43.50
C TYR A 544 -15.55 -22.42 -42.60
N ALA A 545 -14.37 -22.79 -42.11
CA ALA A 545 -14.19 -23.93 -41.21
C ALA A 545 -14.61 -23.63 -39.76
N VAL A 546 -14.45 -22.39 -39.30
CA VAL A 546 -14.73 -21.97 -37.90
C VAL A 546 -16.23 -21.94 -37.61
N ASN A 547 -17.06 -21.60 -38.61
CA ASN A 547 -18.52 -21.55 -38.44
C ASN A 547 -19.15 -22.95 -38.27
N ASN A 548 -18.49 -24.01 -38.77
CA ASN A 548 -18.96 -25.39 -38.63
C ASN A 548 -18.58 -26.03 -37.28
N ALA A 549 -17.52 -25.55 -36.62
CA ALA A 549 -17.12 -26.03 -35.29
C ALA A 549 -17.99 -25.48 -34.14
N LEU A 550 -18.88 -24.51 -34.41
CA LEU A 550 -19.69 -23.81 -33.42
C LEU A 550 -21.21 -24.08 -33.57
N SER A 551 -21.59 -25.13 -34.31
CA SER A 551 -22.98 -25.54 -34.53
C SER A 551 -23.52 -26.37 -33.34
N PRO A 552 -24.78 -26.21 -32.91
CA PRO A 552 -25.29 -26.73 -31.63
C PRO A 552 -25.61 -28.23 -31.61
N GLU A 553 -25.20 -29.00 -32.62
CA GLU A 553 -25.44 -30.44 -32.70
C GLU A 553 -24.16 -31.23 -32.39
N GLY A 554 -23.73 -31.16 -31.12
CA GLY A 554 -22.58 -31.91 -30.61
C GLY A 554 -22.25 -31.53 -29.17
N SER A 555 -22.79 -32.29 -28.22
CA SER A 555 -22.40 -32.42 -26.81
C SER A 555 -21.45 -31.36 -26.20
N GLY A 556 -21.97 -30.56 -25.27
CA GLY A 556 -21.43 -30.31 -23.92
C GLY A 556 -20.05 -29.70 -23.69
N ASP A 557 -19.05 -29.97 -24.52
CA ASP A 557 -17.62 -29.83 -24.19
C ASP A 557 -16.85 -28.87 -25.12
N ASP A 558 -17.50 -28.25 -26.11
CA ASP A 558 -16.77 -27.60 -27.22
C ASP A 558 -16.48 -26.09 -27.07
N TYR A 559 -16.66 -25.53 -25.88
CA TYR A 559 -16.29 -24.12 -25.61
C TYR A 559 -14.76 -23.95 -25.58
N GLU A 560 -14.05 -24.94 -25.04
CA GLU A 560 -12.60 -24.93 -24.89
C GLU A 560 -11.88 -25.15 -26.23
N THR A 561 -12.41 -26.05 -27.06
CA THR A 561 -11.85 -26.35 -28.39
C THR A 561 -12.07 -25.20 -29.37
N SER A 562 -13.24 -24.56 -29.32
CA SER A 562 -13.57 -23.46 -30.23
C SER A 562 -12.74 -22.19 -29.99
N LEU A 563 -12.37 -21.92 -28.73
CA LEU A 563 -11.45 -20.82 -28.39
C LEU A 563 -10.00 -21.16 -28.75
N LYS A 564 -9.56 -22.42 -28.60
CA LYS A 564 -8.22 -22.87 -29.02
C LYS A 564 -7.98 -22.75 -30.53
N ILE A 565 -9.02 -22.90 -31.35
CA ILE A 565 -8.92 -22.75 -32.83
C ILE A 565 -8.88 -21.28 -33.27
N LEU A 566 -9.41 -20.35 -32.48
CA LEU A 566 -9.43 -18.91 -32.79
C LEU A 566 -8.16 -18.16 -32.35
N VAL A 567 -7.33 -18.77 -31.51
CA VAL A 567 -6.11 -18.15 -30.93
C VAL A 567 -4.79 -18.75 -31.49
N LEU A 568 -4.89 -19.77 -32.35
CA LEU A 568 -3.79 -20.25 -33.21
C LEU A 568 -3.91 -19.62 -34.60
#